data_AF-A0A7C3WJB8-F1
#
_entry.id   AF-A0A7C3WJB8-F1
#
_cell.length_a   1.000
_cell.length_b   1.000
_cell.length_c   1.000
_cell.angle_alpha   90.00
_cell.angle_beta   90.00
_cell.angle_gamma   90.00
#
_symmetry.space_group_name_H-M   'P 1'
#
loop_
_entity.id
_entity.type
_entity.pdbx_description
1 polymer ?
#
loop_
_entity_poly.entity_id
_entity_poly.type
_entity_poly.pdbx_seq_one_letter_code
_entity_poly.pdbx_strand_id
1 'polypeptide(L)'
;MAALSRLTRFLTLWIFLAMIIGVGLGYSFPQISEVIGSLSIGTTSIPIALGLIWMMYPPLAKVRYEDLRKIVTARGSKKMLLLSLIQNWLIGPLLMFILAWIFLADYPAFRNGIIIVGLARCIAMVIVWNSLADGDNEWAAILVALNSVFQITMYSILAYFYITVLSSLISGEGLIVQISLVEVAQSVAIYLGIPFFGG
;
A
#
# COMPACT_ATOMS: atom_id res chain seq x y z
N MET A 1 -26.49 -1.91 17.35
CA MET A 1 -25.56 -2.52 16.37
C MET A 1 -26.38 -3.15 15.26
N ALA A 2 -26.37 -2.58 14.05
CA ALA A 2 -27.02 -3.20 12.90
C ALA A 2 -26.35 -4.57 12.63
N ALA A 3 -27.15 -5.60 12.34
CA ALA A 3 -26.65 -6.94 12.05
C ALA A 3 -25.63 -6.87 10.89
N LEU A 4 -24.40 -7.31 11.10
CA LEU A 4 -23.42 -7.41 10.03
C LEU A 4 -23.99 -8.34 8.93
N SER A 5 -23.97 -7.84 7.69
CA SER A 5 -24.31 -8.63 6.50
C SER A 5 -23.60 -9.99 6.54
N ARG A 6 -24.25 -11.06 6.08
CA ARG A 6 -23.65 -12.42 5.99
C ARG A 6 -22.28 -12.41 5.31
N LEU A 7 -22.07 -11.48 4.37
CA LEU A 7 -20.79 -11.29 3.68
C LEU A 7 -19.69 -10.80 4.63
N THR A 8 -19.97 -9.81 5.49
CA THR A 8 -19.00 -9.28 6.45
C THR A 8 -18.75 -10.27 7.59
N ARG A 9 -19.76 -11.03 8.00
CA ARG A 9 -19.64 -12.04 9.06
C ARG A 9 -18.72 -13.20 8.69
N PHE A 10 -18.73 -13.61 7.42
CA PHE A 10 -17.90 -14.70 6.91
C PHE A 10 -16.76 -14.21 6.00
N LEU A 11 -16.36 -12.94 6.11
CA LEU A 11 -15.40 -12.31 5.20
C LEU A 11 -14.10 -13.10 5.08
N THR A 12 -13.54 -13.56 6.21
CA THR A 12 -12.32 -14.38 6.24
C THR A 12 -12.48 -15.66 5.44
N LEU A 13 -13.61 -16.36 5.59
CA LEU A 13 -13.90 -17.59 4.84
C LEU A 13 -13.97 -17.30 3.33
N TRP A 14 -14.66 -16.22 2.93
CA TRP A 14 -14.75 -15.82 1.53
C TRP A 14 -13.40 -15.47 0.93
N ILE A 15 -12.51 -14.81 1.68
CA ILE A 15 -11.14 -14.49 1.24
C ILE A 15 -10.36 -15.78 1.00
N PHE A 16 -10.39 -16.73 1.93
CA PHE A 16 -9.72 -18.03 1.75
C PHE A 16 -10.29 -18.82 0.57
N LEU A 17 -11.60 -18.85 0.42
CA LEU A 17 -12.25 -19.53 -0.70
C LEU A 17 -11.82 -18.90 -2.03
N ALA A 18 -11.82 -17.57 -2.13
CA ALA A 18 -11.39 -16.85 -3.33
C ALA A 18 -9.90 -17.08 -3.64
N MET A 19 -9.02 -17.12 -2.63
CA MET A 19 -7.61 -17.45 -2.82
C MET A 19 -7.43 -18.88 -3.34
N ILE A 20 -8.10 -19.86 -2.73
CA ILE A 20 -8.00 -21.27 -3.14
C ILE A 20 -8.51 -21.45 -4.57
N ILE A 21 -9.68 -20.87 -4.90
CA ILE A 21 -10.24 -20.93 -6.23
C ILE A 21 -9.33 -20.22 -7.24
N GLY A 22 -8.84 -19.02 -6.92
CA GLY A 22 -7.96 -18.25 -7.80
C GLY A 22 -6.64 -18.98 -8.10
N VAL A 23 -5.97 -19.49 -7.08
CA VAL A 23 -4.73 -20.26 -7.23
C VAL A 23 -5.00 -21.59 -7.95
N GLY A 24 -6.07 -22.30 -7.59
CA GLY A 24 -6.45 -23.57 -8.21
C GLY A 24 -6.78 -23.42 -9.70
N LEU A 25 -7.48 -22.35 -10.08
CA LEU A 25 -7.76 -22.03 -11.48
C LEU A 25 -6.47 -21.64 -12.23
N GLY A 26 -5.62 -20.81 -11.65
CA GLY A 26 -4.33 -20.44 -12.26
C GLY A 26 -3.38 -21.62 -12.44
N TYR A 27 -3.43 -22.61 -11.54
CA TYR A 27 -2.67 -23.85 -11.65
C TYR A 27 -3.25 -24.81 -12.70
N SER A 28 -4.57 -24.95 -12.75
CA SER A 28 -5.25 -25.89 -13.66
C SER A 28 -5.33 -25.37 -15.10
N PHE A 29 -5.39 -24.04 -15.27
CA PHE A 29 -5.51 -23.36 -16.56
C PHE A 29 -4.50 -22.22 -16.66
N PRO A 30 -3.24 -22.51 -17.08
CA PRO A 30 -2.19 -21.50 -17.22
C PRO A 30 -2.56 -20.37 -18.19
N GLN A 31 -3.46 -20.63 -19.15
CA GLN A 31 -3.95 -19.63 -20.11
C GLN A 31 -4.65 -18.45 -19.42
N ILE A 32 -5.19 -18.62 -18.21
CA ILE A 32 -5.79 -17.51 -17.44
C ILE A 32 -4.73 -16.46 -17.11
N SER A 33 -3.53 -16.89 -16.72
CA SER A 33 -2.40 -16.00 -16.44
C SER A 33 -1.91 -15.30 -17.71
N GLU A 34 -1.92 -15.98 -18.86
CA GLU A 34 -1.57 -15.38 -20.16
C GLU A 34 -2.58 -14.30 -20.59
N VAL A 35 -3.88 -14.56 -20.43
CA VAL A 35 -4.93 -13.59 -20.74
C VAL A 35 -4.84 -12.36 -19.83
N ILE A 36 -4.66 -12.56 -18.53
CA ILE A 36 -4.46 -11.44 -17.58
C ILE A 36 -3.18 -10.67 -17.90
N GLY A 37 -2.10 -11.37 -18.27
CA GLY A 37 -0.86 -10.76 -18.73
C GLY A 37 -1.05 -9.92 -19.99
N SER A 38 -1.83 -10.41 -20.97
CA SER A 38 -2.15 -9.69 -22.21
C SER A 38 -2.97 -8.41 -21.98
N LEU A 39 -3.69 -8.33 -20.85
CA LEU A 39 -4.44 -7.16 -20.40
C LEU A 39 -3.58 -6.19 -19.57
N SER A 40 -2.26 -6.26 -19.70
CA SER A 40 -1.32 -5.34 -19.05
C SER A 40 -0.70 -4.38 -20.06
N ILE A 41 -0.63 -3.10 -19.70
CA ILE A 41 0.07 -2.07 -20.48
C ILE A 41 1.34 -1.72 -19.71
N GLY A 42 2.50 -2.14 -20.23
CA GLY A 42 3.78 -2.04 -19.54
C GLY A 42 3.78 -2.86 -18.25
N THR A 43 4.02 -2.20 -17.11
CA THR A 43 4.01 -2.81 -15.76
C THR A 43 2.64 -2.77 -15.06
N THR A 44 1.62 -2.19 -15.71
CA THR A 44 0.30 -1.94 -15.10
C THR A 44 -0.74 -2.89 -15.66
N SER A 45 -1.33 -3.73 -14.81
CA SER A 45 -2.41 -4.65 -15.19
C SER A 45 -3.77 -3.98 -15.10
N ILE A 46 -4.47 -3.85 -16.22
CA ILE A 46 -5.77 -3.16 -16.30
C ILE A 46 -6.84 -3.78 -15.37
N PRO A 47 -7.01 -5.12 -15.30
CA PRO A 47 -8.02 -5.72 -14.42
C PRO A 47 -7.76 -5.43 -12.95
N ILE A 48 -6.49 -5.46 -12.56
CA ILE A 48 -6.05 -5.14 -11.19
C ILE A 48 -6.26 -3.65 -10.93
N ALA A 49 -5.92 -2.78 -11.88
CA ALA A 49 -6.14 -1.33 -11.78
C ALA A 49 -7.61 -1.01 -11.49
N LEU A 50 -8.53 -1.58 -12.27
CA LEU A 50 -9.97 -1.37 -12.10
C LEU A 50 -10.45 -1.83 -10.73
N GLY A 51 -10.03 -3.02 -10.28
CA GLY A 51 -10.38 -3.55 -8.97
C GLY A 51 -9.84 -2.69 -7.82
N LEU A 52 -8.57 -2.25 -7.91
CA LEU A 52 -7.93 -1.39 -6.91
C LEU A 52 -8.60 -0.01 -6.85
N ILE A 53 -8.85 0.63 -7.99
CA ILE A 53 -9.50 1.94 -8.05
C ILE A 53 -10.91 1.85 -7.42
N TRP A 54 -11.67 0.81 -7.77
CA TRP A 54 -13.01 0.59 -7.24
C TRP A 54 -13.03 0.46 -5.71
N MET A 55 -12.05 -0.25 -5.13
CA MET A 55 -11.99 -0.42 -3.67
C MET A 55 -11.44 0.80 -2.93
N MET A 56 -10.57 1.61 -3.57
CA MET A 56 -9.90 2.75 -2.92
C MET A 56 -10.73 4.03 -2.98
N TYR A 57 -11.59 4.18 -4.00
CA TYR A 57 -12.44 5.36 -4.16
C TYR A 57 -13.36 5.62 -2.94
N PRO A 58 -14.10 4.63 -2.39
CA PRO A 58 -15.05 4.91 -1.30
C PRO A 58 -14.41 5.38 0.02
N PRO A 59 -13.26 4.84 0.48
CA PRO A 59 -12.55 5.37 1.64
C PRO A 59 -12.05 6.81 1.44
N LEU A 60 -11.53 7.13 0.24
CA LEU A 60 -10.94 8.44 -0.06
C LEU A 60 -12.02 9.53 -0.20
N ALA A 61 -13.12 9.23 -0.89
CA ALA A 61 -14.26 10.15 -1.02
C ALA A 61 -14.95 10.49 0.31
N LYS A 62 -14.72 9.72 1.38
CA LYS A 62 -15.23 10.00 2.73
C LYS A 62 -14.39 11.01 3.51
N VAL A 63 -13.22 11.39 3.01
CA VAL A 63 -12.34 12.34 3.68
C VAL A 63 -12.84 13.76 3.42
N ARG A 64 -13.24 14.47 4.48
CA ARG A 64 -13.62 15.88 4.41
C ARG A 64 -12.37 16.77 4.38
N TYR A 65 -11.85 17.03 3.18
CA TYR A 65 -10.61 17.80 2.99
C TYR A 65 -10.67 19.23 3.57
N GLU A 66 -11.87 19.78 3.71
CA GLU A 66 -12.14 21.12 4.27
C GLU A 66 -11.77 21.22 5.75
N ASP A 67 -11.84 20.12 6.51
CA ASP A 67 -11.48 20.09 7.94
C ASP A 67 -9.99 19.88 8.18
N LEU A 68 -9.25 19.39 7.17
CA LEU A 68 -7.79 19.19 7.25
C LEU A 68 -7.09 20.47 7.71
N ARG A 69 -7.49 21.62 7.14
CA ARG A 69 -6.85 22.91 7.44
C ARG A 69 -7.12 23.38 8.86
N LYS A 70 -8.31 23.11 9.40
CA LYS A 70 -8.67 23.45 10.79
C LYS A 70 -7.89 22.58 11.78
N ILE A 71 -7.76 21.28 11.50
CA ILE A 71 -7.20 20.32 12.44
C ILE A 71 -5.66 20.29 12.39
N VAL A 72 -5.04 20.49 11.22
CA VAL A 72 -3.57 20.69 11.12
C VAL A 72 -3.12 21.96 11.87
N THR A 73 -3.98 22.98 11.94
CA THR A 73 -3.68 24.25 12.65
C THR A 73 -4.00 24.18 14.15
N ALA A 74 -4.70 23.14 14.61
CA ALA A 74 -5.07 22.97 16.01
C ALA A 74 -3.86 22.71 16.92
N ARG A 75 -3.93 23.16 18.17
CA ARG A 75 -2.84 23.01 19.15
C ARG A 75 -2.66 21.53 19.49
N GLY A 76 -1.44 21.00 19.32
CA GLY A 76 -1.12 19.57 19.54
C GLY A 76 -1.04 18.72 18.26
N SER A 77 -1.56 19.23 17.14
CA SER A 77 -1.52 18.56 15.83
C SER A 77 -0.12 18.18 15.39
N LYS A 78 0.83 19.12 15.55
CA LYS A 78 2.23 18.95 15.11
C LYS A 78 2.89 17.73 15.74
N LYS A 79 2.61 17.44 17.03
CA LYS A 79 3.22 16.31 17.72
C LYS A 79 2.67 14.98 17.18
N MET A 80 1.36 14.88 16.99
CA MET A 80 0.73 13.66 16.43
C MET A 80 1.14 13.42 14.98
N LEU A 81 1.16 14.47 14.16
CA LEU A 81 1.60 14.39 12.76
C LEU A 81 3.07 13.98 12.66
N LEU A 82 3.94 14.58 13.48
CA LEU A 82 5.37 14.23 13.50
C LEU A 82 5.59 12.78 13.95
N LEU A 83 4.92 12.34 15.01
CA LEU A 83 5.02 10.95 15.49
C LEU A 83 4.55 9.97 14.42
N SER A 84 3.41 10.24 13.78
CA SER A 84 2.91 9.41 12.68
C SER A 84 3.89 9.38 11.51
N LEU A 85 4.45 10.52 11.11
CA LEU A 85 5.41 10.58 10.02
C LEU A 85 6.69 9.81 10.33
N ILE A 86 7.27 9.98 11.52
CA ILE A 86 8.47 9.24 11.93
C ILE A 86 8.18 7.73 11.99
N GLN A 87 7.07 7.33 12.62
CA GLN A 87 6.69 5.93 12.71
C GLN A 87 6.51 5.30 11.32
N ASN A 88 5.84 6.02 10.42
CA ASN A 88 5.47 5.51 9.11
C ASN A 88 6.57 5.62 8.05
N TRP A 89 7.36 6.67 8.07
CA TRP A 89 8.29 6.94 6.97
C TRP A 89 9.75 6.68 7.34
N LEU A 90 10.03 6.49 8.63
CA LEU A 90 11.38 6.16 9.11
C LEU A 90 11.43 4.79 9.79
N ILE A 91 10.69 4.60 10.87
CA ILE A 91 10.77 3.38 11.70
C ILE A 91 10.24 2.17 10.93
N GLY A 92 9.04 2.28 10.36
CA GLY A 92 8.41 1.18 9.62
C GLY A 92 9.25 0.66 8.45
N PRO A 93 9.69 1.53 7.52
CA PRO A 93 10.55 1.13 6.40
C PRO A 93 11.85 0.47 6.85
N LEU A 94 12.53 1.07 7.83
CA LEU A 94 13.79 0.57 8.36
C LEU A 94 13.61 -0.82 9.00
N LEU A 95 12.56 -0.99 9.80
CA LEU A 95 12.24 -2.27 10.43
C LEU A 95 11.99 -3.36 9.38
N MET A 96 11.16 -3.07 8.38
CA MET A 96 10.84 -4.02 7.31
C MET A 96 12.08 -4.38 6.50
N PHE A 97 12.95 -3.42 6.20
CA PHE A 97 14.21 -3.66 5.54
C PHE A 97 15.13 -4.59 6.35
N ILE A 98 15.32 -4.30 7.64
CA ILE A 98 16.13 -5.13 8.53
C ILE A 98 15.59 -6.56 8.59
N LEU A 99 14.28 -6.73 8.77
CA LEU A 99 13.66 -8.06 8.81
C LEU A 99 13.83 -8.82 7.49
N ALA A 100 13.67 -8.13 6.36
CA ALA A 100 13.86 -8.74 5.04
C ALA A 100 15.31 -9.24 4.84
N TRP A 101 16.29 -8.49 5.34
CA TRP A 101 17.70 -8.90 5.30
C TRP A 101 18.06 -10.00 6.29
N ILE A 102 17.44 -10.03 7.48
CA ILE A 102 17.70 -11.09 8.47
C ILE A 102 17.13 -12.42 8.00
N PHE A 103 15.91 -12.44 7.48
CA PHE A 103 15.18 -13.68 7.20
C PHE A 103 15.26 -14.14 5.74
N LEU A 104 15.54 -13.23 4.79
CA LEU A 104 15.50 -13.51 3.35
C LEU A 104 16.76 -13.02 2.60
N ALA A 105 17.92 -13.00 3.27
CA ALA A 105 19.20 -12.62 2.65
C ALA A 105 19.49 -13.39 1.35
N ASP A 106 19.26 -14.71 1.36
CA ASP A 106 19.57 -15.61 0.24
C ASP A 106 18.51 -15.60 -0.88
N TYR A 107 17.41 -14.87 -0.69
CA TYR A 107 16.28 -14.83 -1.62
C TYR A 107 15.96 -13.39 -2.08
N PRO A 108 16.76 -12.81 -3.01
CA PRO A 108 16.63 -11.40 -3.41
C PRO A 108 15.24 -11.00 -3.90
N ALA A 109 14.56 -11.87 -4.66
CA ALA A 109 13.22 -11.58 -5.17
C ALA A 109 12.18 -11.41 -4.04
N PHE A 110 12.17 -12.34 -3.08
CA PHE A 110 11.25 -12.29 -1.95
C PHE A 110 11.61 -11.16 -0.97
N ARG A 111 12.91 -10.93 -0.73
CA ARG A 111 13.40 -9.81 0.07
C ARG A 111 12.89 -8.48 -0.48
N ASN A 112 13.07 -8.25 -1.78
CA ASN A 112 12.62 -7.03 -2.44
C ASN A 112 11.09 -6.89 -2.36
N GLY A 113 10.35 -7.97 -2.57
CA GLY A 113 8.89 -7.98 -2.41
C GLY A 113 8.45 -7.53 -1.02
N ILE A 114 9.07 -8.06 0.04
CA ILE A 114 8.76 -7.68 1.43
C ILE A 114 9.12 -6.21 1.69
N ILE A 115 10.24 -5.72 1.17
CA ILE A 115 10.61 -4.30 1.29
C ILE A 115 9.54 -3.42 0.63
N ILE A 116 9.16 -3.71 -0.62
CA ILE A 116 8.13 -2.97 -1.38
C ILE A 116 6.79 -2.94 -0.63
N VAL A 117 6.38 -4.08 -0.06
CA VAL A 117 5.16 -4.18 0.75
C VAL A 117 5.29 -3.37 2.05
N GLY A 118 6.44 -3.43 2.72
CA GLY A 118 6.71 -2.70 3.96
C GLY A 118 6.80 -1.17 3.80
N LEU A 119 7.12 -0.71 2.59
CA LEU A 119 7.10 0.71 2.21
C LEU A 119 5.68 1.23 1.97
N ALA A 120 4.76 0.37 1.55
CA ALA A 120 3.39 0.75 1.29
C ALA A 120 2.66 1.00 2.62
N ARG A 121 2.00 2.16 2.75
CA ARG A 121 1.23 2.49 3.95
C ARG A 121 -0.21 2.06 3.76
N CYS A 122 -0.81 1.55 4.84
CA CYS A 122 -2.23 1.23 4.83
C CYS A 122 -3.04 2.53 5.00
N ILE A 123 -4.03 2.72 4.13
CA ILE A 123 -4.84 3.94 4.04
C ILE A 123 -6.30 3.63 4.41
N ALA A 124 -6.91 2.62 3.77
CA ALA A 124 -8.34 2.32 3.97
C ALA A 124 -8.65 1.56 5.28
N MET A 125 -7.90 0.48 5.56
CA MET A 125 -8.23 -0.40 6.69
C MET A 125 -8.03 0.29 8.06
N VAL A 126 -7.14 1.29 8.11
CA VAL A 126 -6.86 2.05 9.33
C VAL A 126 -8.10 2.80 9.82
N ILE A 127 -8.93 3.34 8.92
CA ILE A 127 -10.18 4.03 9.30
C ILE A 127 -11.16 3.06 9.96
N VAL A 128 -11.28 1.85 9.42
CA VAL A 128 -12.17 0.82 9.97
C VAL A 128 -11.69 0.38 11.35
N TRP A 129 -10.39 0.09 11.50
CA TRP A 129 -9.82 -0.27 12.80
C TRP A 129 -9.95 0.85 13.82
N ASN A 130 -9.72 2.10 13.40
CA ASN A 130 -9.90 3.26 14.26
C ASN A 130 -11.34 3.38 14.75
N SER A 131 -12.32 3.25 13.86
CA SER A 131 -13.74 3.27 14.23
C SER A 131 -14.13 2.09 15.13
N LEU A 132 -13.50 0.92 14.99
CA LEU A 132 -13.74 -0.23 15.86
C LEU A 132 -13.10 -0.08 17.24
N ALA A 133 -11.99 0.66 17.33
CA ALA A 133 -11.28 0.97 18.56
C ALA A 133 -11.83 2.20 19.30
N ASP A 134 -12.98 2.74 18.84
CA ASP A 134 -13.59 3.99 19.35
C ASP A 134 -12.63 5.20 19.28
N GLY A 135 -11.78 5.21 18.25
CA GLY A 135 -10.83 6.28 17.97
C GLY A 135 -11.46 7.46 17.23
N ASP A 136 -10.71 8.57 17.18
CA ASP A 136 -11.15 9.79 16.49
C ASP A 136 -11.05 9.61 14.96
N ASN A 137 -12.20 9.55 14.29
CA ASN A 137 -12.28 9.32 12.86
C ASN A 137 -11.85 10.53 12.02
N GLU A 138 -11.95 11.76 12.55
CA GLU A 138 -11.46 12.95 11.87
C GLU A 138 -9.93 12.92 11.84
N TRP A 139 -9.28 12.61 12.97
CA TRP A 139 -7.84 12.42 13.04
C TRP A 139 -7.34 11.28 12.15
N ALA A 140 -8.04 10.14 12.13
CA ALA A 140 -7.68 9.03 11.27
C ALA A 140 -7.74 9.43 9.78
N ALA A 141 -8.81 10.11 9.35
CA ALA A 141 -8.95 10.59 7.98
C ALA A 141 -7.80 11.54 7.56
N ILE A 142 -7.33 12.40 8.47
CA ILE A 142 -6.19 13.29 8.22
C ILE A 142 -4.90 12.52 8.04
N LEU A 143 -4.61 11.58 8.94
CA LEU A 143 -3.41 10.76 8.85
C LEU A 143 -3.41 9.91 7.57
N VAL A 144 -4.57 9.43 7.17
CA VAL A 144 -4.80 8.70 5.91
C VAL A 144 -4.52 9.59 4.70
N ALA A 145 -5.06 10.81 4.66
CA ALA A 145 -4.81 11.76 3.58
C ALA A 145 -3.33 12.13 3.49
N LEU A 146 -2.69 12.42 4.63
CA LEU A 146 -1.27 12.75 4.70
C LEU A 146 -0.41 11.57 4.21
N ASN A 147 -0.67 10.36 4.68
CA ASN A 147 0.06 9.17 4.24
C ASN A 147 -0.15 8.90 2.75
N SER A 148 -1.33 9.17 2.19
CA SER A 148 -1.60 9.01 0.77
C SER A 148 -0.75 9.96 -0.07
N VAL A 149 -0.68 11.24 0.30
CA VAL A 149 0.19 12.23 -0.36
C VAL A 149 1.65 11.82 -0.28
N PHE A 150 2.14 11.48 0.92
CA PHE A 150 3.51 11.02 1.11
C PHE A 150 3.79 9.73 0.33
N GLN A 151 2.83 8.82 0.19
CA GLN A 151 3.00 7.60 -0.58
C GLN A 151 3.04 7.87 -2.08
N ILE A 152 2.21 8.76 -2.61
CA ILE A 152 2.31 9.14 -4.03
C ILE A 152 3.67 9.79 -4.32
N THR A 153 4.20 10.62 -3.42
CA THR A 153 5.45 11.37 -3.66
C THR A 153 6.72 10.59 -3.32
N MET A 154 6.77 9.91 -2.17
CA MET A 154 7.99 9.31 -1.63
C MET A 154 8.11 7.81 -1.88
N TYR A 155 7.04 7.09 -2.23
CA TYR A 155 7.11 5.63 -2.34
C TYR A 155 8.14 5.16 -3.37
N SER A 156 8.13 5.74 -4.58
CA SER A 156 9.11 5.41 -5.62
C SER A 156 10.54 5.72 -5.16
N ILE A 157 10.74 6.88 -4.52
CA ILE A 157 12.03 7.33 -4.00
C ILE A 157 12.55 6.35 -2.93
N LEU A 158 11.71 5.98 -1.97
CA LEU A 158 12.08 5.04 -0.91
C LEU A 158 12.29 3.63 -1.46
N ALA A 159 11.48 3.17 -2.40
CA ALA A 159 11.67 1.88 -3.04
C ALA A 159 13.04 1.80 -3.72
N TYR A 160 13.39 2.83 -4.51
CA TYR A 160 14.71 2.93 -5.12
C TYR A 160 15.83 3.02 -4.07
N PHE A 161 15.66 3.84 -3.03
CA PHE A 161 16.67 3.98 -1.98
C PHE A 161 16.93 2.67 -1.24
N TYR A 162 15.91 1.97 -0.75
CA TYR A 162 16.10 0.73 0.02
C TYR A 162 16.55 -0.43 -0.86
N ILE A 163 16.00 -0.58 -2.06
CA ILE A 163 16.27 -1.76 -2.91
C ILE A 163 17.50 -1.58 -3.78
N THR A 164 17.77 -0.39 -4.30
CA THR A 164 18.92 -0.16 -5.17
C THR A 164 20.12 0.35 -4.36
N VAL A 165 19.95 1.44 -3.60
CA VAL A 165 21.08 2.09 -2.92
C VAL A 165 21.51 1.31 -1.68
N LEU A 166 20.61 1.09 -0.72
CA LEU A 166 20.96 0.49 0.56
C LEU A 166 21.32 -0.99 0.43
N SER A 167 20.60 -1.73 -0.43
CA SER A 167 20.89 -3.16 -0.67
C SER A 167 22.22 -3.39 -1.40
N SER A 168 22.62 -2.49 -2.32
CA SER A 168 23.92 -2.58 -3.00
C SER A 168 25.09 -2.29 -2.05
N LEU A 169 24.92 -1.36 -1.11
CA LEU A 169 25.89 -1.09 -0.05
C LEU A 169 26.14 -2.32 0.84
N ILE A 170 25.11 -3.12 1.11
CA ILE A 170 25.21 -4.31 1.97
C ILE A 170 25.76 -5.52 1.21
N SER A 171 25.32 -5.72 -0.03
CA SER A 171 25.67 -6.93 -0.81
C SER A 171 27.05 -6.84 -1.46
N GLY A 172 27.62 -5.64 -1.61
CA GLY A 172 28.88 -5.41 -2.32
C GLY A 172 28.80 -5.61 -3.85
N GLU A 173 27.88 -6.46 -4.30
CA GLU A 173 27.47 -6.58 -5.69
C GLU A 173 26.24 -5.69 -5.90
N GLY A 174 26.30 -4.80 -6.88
CA GLY A 174 25.14 -4.06 -7.36
C GLY A 174 24.13 -5.04 -7.94
N LEU A 175 23.32 -5.65 -7.08
CA LEU A 175 22.25 -6.57 -7.45
C LEU A 175 21.39 -5.85 -8.48
N ILE A 176 21.47 -6.37 -9.70
CA ILE A 176 20.93 -5.83 -10.94
C ILE A 176 19.40 -6.03 -10.96
N VAL A 177 18.72 -5.59 -9.91
CA VAL A 177 17.28 -5.39 -9.97
C VAL A 177 17.13 -3.93 -10.37
N GLN A 178 17.12 -3.69 -11.69
CA GLN A 178 16.81 -2.39 -12.26
C GLN A 178 15.33 -2.07 -11.97
N ILE A 179 15.04 -1.67 -10.74
CA ILE A 179 13.77 -1.03 -10.44
C ILE A 179 13.84 0.35 -11.09
N SER A 180 13.16 0.48 -12.23
CA SER A 180 12.97 1.78 -12.86
C SER A 180 12.12 2.62 -11.94
N LEU A 181 12.74 3.63 -11.32
CA LEU A 181 12.07 4.63 -10.50
C LEU A 181 10.83 5.19 -11.21
N VAL A 182 10.94 5.39 -12.53
CA VAL A 182 9.90 5.93 -13.39
C VAL A 182 8.71 4.96 -13.51
N GLU A 183 8.95 3.67 -13.70
CA GLU A 183 7.88 2.67 -13.80
C GLU A 183 7.11 2.50 -12.49
N VAL A 184 7.82 2.51 -11.36
CA VAL A 184 7.19 2.46 -10.04
C VAL A 184 6.39 3.73 -9.78
N ALA A 185 6.96 4.90 -10.09
CA ALA A 185 6.26 6.18 -9.95
C ALA A 185 5.00 6.24 -10.80
N GLN A 186 5.05 5.77 -12.06
CA GLN A 186 3.89 5.72 -12.95
C GLN A 186 2.82 4.77 -12.42
N SER A 187 3.20 3.58 -11.95
CA SER A 187 2.26 2.61 -11.40
C SER A 187 1.56 3.14 -10.15
N VAL A 188 2.31 3.78 -9.24
CA VAL A 188 1.75 4.41 -8.03
C VAL A 188 0.83 5.57 -8.40
N ALA A 189 1.22 6.41 -9.36
CA ALA A 189 0.39 7.51 -9.82
C ALA A 189 -0.95 7.01 -10.41
N ILE A 190 -0.94 5.91 -11.16
CA ILE A 190 -2.17 5.31 -11.71
C ILE A 190 -3.01 4.69 -10.60
N TYR A 191 -2.44 3.78 -9.80
CA TYR A 191 -3.21 3.00 -8.83
C TYR A 191 -3.68 3.81 -7.62
N LEU A 192 -2.87 4.77 -7.17
CA LEU A 192 -3.15 5.54 -5.96
C LEU A 192 -3.53 6.99 -6.29
N GLY A 193 -2.89 7.61 -7.28
CA GLY A 193 -3.16 8.99 -7.65
C GLY A 193 -4.57 9.19 -8.24
N ILE A 194 -5.02 8.33 -9.14
CA ILE A 194 -6.36 8.45 -9.75
C ILE A 194 -7.47 8.40 -8.69
N PRO A 195 -7.53 7.41 -7.77
CA PRO A 195 -8.53 7.42 -6.70
C PRO A 195 -8.41 8.61 -5.76
N PHE A 196 -7.19 9.07 -5.47
CA PHE A 196 -6.94 10.17 -4.54
C PHE A 196 -7.41 11.52 -5.08
N PHE A 197 -7.22 11.80 -6.37
CA PHE A 197 -7.69 13.04 -6.99
C PHE A 197 -9.13 12.96 -7.49
N GLY A 198 -9.66 11.75 -7.72
CA GLY A 198 -11.03 11.54 -8.18
C GLY A 198 -12.09 11.52 -7.08
N GLY A 199 -11.72 11.19 -5.84
CA GLY A 199 -12.60 11.10 -4.67
C GLY A 199 -12.51 12.32 -3.76
#